data_AF-A0A1B6GC86-F1
#
_entry.id   AF-A0A1B6GC86-F1
#
_cell.length_a   1.000
_cell.length_b   1.000
_cell.length_c   1.000
_cell.angle_alpha   90.00
_cell.angle_beta   90.00
_cell.angle_gamma   90.00
#
_symmetry.space_group_name_H-M   'P 1'
#
loop_
_entity.id
_entity.type
_entity.pdbx_description
1 polymer ?
#
loop_
_entity_poly.entity_id
_entity_poly.type
_entity_poly.pdbx_seq_one_letter_code
_entity_poly.pdbx_strand_id
1 'polypeptide(L)'
;TKTPVHADKSMNTEIASTSSGSRIETVANSVFSNLNNVVLKLLSIPSPHTLHIERLNSGSKKYVVLDFGMEVMLTDILIPACSDFAMLGIDICSKDDFLDCDRVVAVTDINT
;
A
#
# COMPACT_ATOMS: atom_id res chain seq x y z
N THR A 1 -55.90 -14.47 -65.96
CA THR A 1 -55.45 -15.05 -64.67
C THR A 1 -54.16 -14.37 -64.24
N LYS A 2 -54.24 -13.38 -63.35
CA LYS A 2 -53.06 -12.72 -62.77
C LYS A 2 -53.44 -12.14 -61.40
N THR A 3 -52.92 -12.73 -60.34
CA THR A 3 -53.05 -12.27 -58.96
C THR A 3 -51.98 -11.22 -58.67
N PRO A 4 -52.24 -10.23 -57.80
CA PRO A 4 -51.17 -9.64 -57.00
C PRO A 4 -51.49 -9.76 -55.50
N VAL A 5 -50.52 -10.29 -54.77
CA VAL A 5 -50.49 -10.37 -53.30
C VAL A 5 -50.01 -9.02 -52.77
N HIS A 6 -50.84 -8.33 -51.99
CA HIS A 6 -50.43 -7.16 -51.23
C HIS A 6 -49.63 -7.62 -50.01
N ALA A 7 -48.39 -7.12 -49.87
CA ALA A 7 -47.56 -7.34 -48.70
C ALA A 7 -47.97 -6.37 -47.58
N ASP A 8 -48.43 -6.90 -46.45
CA ASP A 8 -48.59 -6.15 -45.20
C ASP A 8 -47.21 -5.79 -44.64
N LYS A 9 -46.93 -4.50 -44.60
CA LYS A 9 -45.72 -3.96 -43.98
C LYS A 9 -46.00 -3.73 -42.50
N SER A 10 -45.79 -4.75 -41.66
CA SER A 10 -45.80 -4.60 -40.20
C SER A 10 -44.69 -3.64 -39.78
N MET A 11 -45.06 -2.47 -39.24
CA MET A 11 -44.15 -1.56 -38.58
C MET A 11 -43.68 -2.20 -37.27
N ASN A 12 -42.49 -2.81 -37.27
CA ASN A 12 -41.78 -3.10 -36.03
C ASN A 12 -41.26 -1.78 -35.46
N THR A 13 -41.82 -1.36 -34.32
CA THR A 13 -41.27 -0.27 -33.51
C THR A 13 -40.06 -0.82 -32.75
N GLU A 14 -38.87 -0.67 -33.32
CA GLU A 14 -37.62 -0.85 -32.55
C GLU A 14 -37.59 0.21 -31.46
N ILE A 15 -37.81 -0.20 -30.21
CA ILE A 15 -37.45 0.60 -29.04
C ILE A 15 -35.93 0.63 -29.03
N ALA A 16 -35.36 1.73 -29.54
CA ALA A 16 -33.94 2.00 -29.41
C ALA A 16 -33.59 2.05 -27.91
N SER A 17 -32.95 1.00 -27.42
CA SER A 17 -32.34 0.98 -26.09
C SER A 17 -31.24 2.02 -26.08
N THR A 18 -31.50 3.14 -25.42
CA THR A 18 -30.54 4.22 -25.19
C THR A 18 -29.31 3.68 -24.47
N SER A 19 -28.16 3.79 -25.13
CA SER A 19 -26.81 3.36 -24.69
C SER A 19 -26.25 4.12 -23.48
N SER A 20 -27.13 4.80 -22.74
CA SER A 20 -26.81 5.67 -21.60
C SER A 20 -26.60 4.88 -20.30
N GLY A 21 -27.19 3.69 -20.19
CA GLY A 21 -27.05 2.82 -19.00
C GLY A 21 -25.66 2.18 -18.87
N SER A 22 -25.00 1.88 -19.98
CA SER A 22 -23.72 1.15 -19.97
C SER A 22 -22.57 1.97 -19.39
N ARG A 23 -22.55 3.29 -19.59
CA ARG A 23 -21.49 4.17 -19.08
C ARG A 23 -21.57 4.33 -17.56
N ILE A 24 -22.78 4.54 -17.02
CA ILE A 24 -22.98 4.68 -15.58
C ILE A 24 -22.65 3.36 -14.87
N GLU A 25 -23.06 2.23 -15.44
CA GLU A 25 -22.76 0.90 -14.91
C GLU A 25 -21.25 0.59 -14.96
N THR A 26 -20.57 0.96 -16.04
CA THR A 26 -19.10 0.79 -16.16
C THR A 26 -18.35 1.61 -15.11
N VAL A 27 -18.75 2.87 -14.89
CA VAL A 27 -18.13 3.74 -13.87
C VAL A 27 -18.41 3.20 -12.47
N ALA A 28 -19.63 2.80 -12.17
CA ALA A 28 -19.99 2.20 -10.89
C ALA A 28 -19.12 0.97 -10.59
N ASN A 29 -19.03 0.03 -11.52
CA ASN A 29 -18.22 -1.18 -11.37
C ASN A 29 -16.73 -0.87 -11.16
N SER A 30 -16.20 0.14 -11.85
CA SER A 30 -14.83 0.60 -11.63
C SER A 30 -14.64 1.16 -10.22
N VAL A 31 -15.53 2.04 -9.75
CA VAL A 31 -15.46 2.60 -8.39
C VAL A 31 -15.55 1.51 -7.32
N PHE A 32 -16.49 0.58 -7.45
CA PHE A 32 -16.62 -0.55 -6.52
C PHE A 32 -15.37 -1.43 -6.51
N SER A 33 -14.79 -1.73 -7.68
CA SER A 33 -13.57 -2.52 -7.76
C SER A 33 -12.36 -1.82 -7.10
N ASN A 34 -12.23 -0.51 -7.28
CA ASN A 34 -11.18 0.29 -6.64
C ASN A 34 -11.37 0.36 -5.12
N LEU A 35 -12.60 0.57 -4.64
CA LEU A 35 -12.91 0.55 -3.21
C LEU A 35 -12.57 -0.82 -2.60
N ASN A 36 -12.94 -1.92 -3.27
CA ASN A 36 -12.58 -3.26 -2.83
C ASN A 36 -11.06 -3.44 -2.76
N ASN A 37 -10.31 -2.97 -3.76
CA ASN A 37 -8.84 -3.05 -3.72
C ASN A 37 -8.24 -2.24 -2.56
N VAL A 38 -8.77 -1.05 -2.29
CA VAL A 38 -8.31 -0.21 -1.16
C VAL A 38 -8.64 -0.87 0.18
N VAL A 39 -9.87 -1.37 0.36
CA VAL A 39 -10.30 -2.04 1.58
C VAL A 39 -9.50 -3.32 1.82
N LEU A 40 -9.31 -4.14 0.78
CA LEU A 40 -8.50 -5.36 0.89
C LEU A 40 -7.04 -5.06 1.23
N LYS A 41 -6.48 -3.96 0.70
CA LYS A 41 -5.12 -3.53 1.05
C LYS A 41 -5.01 -2.99 2.48
N LEU A 42 -6.01 -2.26 2.96
CA LEU A 42 -6.08 -1.78 4.35
C LEU A 42 -6.24 -2.91 5.37
N LEU A 43 -6.97 -3.97 5.00
CA LEU A 43 -7.16 -5.16 5.83
C LEU A 43 -6.04 -6.18 5.68
N SER A 44 -5.13 -5.99 4.72
CA SER A 44 -3.98 -6.89 4.53
C SER A 44 -2.95 -6.66 5.62
N ILE A 45 -2.36 -7.76 6.10
CA ILE A 45 -1.20 -7.70 6.98
C ILE A 45 -0.06 -7.02 6.20
N PRO A 46 0.55 -5.94 6.72
CA PRO A 46 1.69 -5.31 6.06
C PRO A 46 2.81 -6.31 5.83
N SER A 47 3.44 -6.27 4.65
CA SER A 47 4.60 -7.13 4.38
C SER A 47 5.72 -6.78 5.37
N PRO A 48 6.24 -7.76 6.14
CA PRO A 48 7.36 -7.50 7.04
C PRO A 48 8.61 -7.18 6.21
N HIS A 49 9.32 -6.13 6.60
CA HIS A 49 10.62 -5.78 6.04
C HIS A 49 11.68 -6.12 7.09
N THR A 50 12.69 -6.91 6.70
CA THR A 50 13.76 -7.34 7.62
C THR A 50 15.08 -6.74 7.20
N LEU A 51 15.75 -6.11 8.14
CA LEU A 51 17.13 -5.64 8.00
C LEU A 51 18.05 -6.59 8.77
N HIS A 52 19.04 -7.15 8.08
CA HIS A 52 20.06 -7.98 8.73
C HIS A 52 21.35 -7.17 8.89
N ILE A 53 21.77 -6.99 10.14
CA ILE A 53 23.00 -6.29 10.49
C ILE A 53 24.06 -7.33 10.83
N GLU A 54 25.21 -7.26 10.17
CA GLU A 54 26.34 -8.13 10.50
C GLU A 54 26.76 -7.98 11.97
N ARG A 55 27.32 -9.07 12.54
CA ARG A 55 27.82 -9.10 13.93
C ARG A 55 28.68 -7.87 14.25
N LEU A 56 28.41 -7.24 15.38
CA LEU A 56 29.25 -6.18 15.92
C LEU A 56 30.49 -6.81 16.56
N ASN A 57 31.67 -6.23 16.29
CA ASN A 57 32.87 -6.56 17.07
C ASN A 57 32.77 -5.87 18.43
N SER A 58 33.37 -6.44 19.47
CA SER A 58 33.40 -5.83 20.80
C SER A 58 33.91 -4.39 20.73
N GLY A 59 33.22 -3.46 21.40
CA GLY A 59 33.53 -2.03 21.39
C GLY A 59 33.20 -1.28 20.09
N SER A 60 32.64 -1.95 19.08
CA SER A 60 32.23 -1.30 17.84
C SER A 60 30.83 -0.69 17.97
N LYS A 61 30.57 0.35 17.19
CA LYS A 61 29.24 0.92 17.00
C LYS A 61 28.88 0.88 15.52
N LYS A 62 27.71 0.34 15.20
CA LYS A 62 27.14 0.34 13.86
C LYS A 62 25.90 1.22 13.89
N TYR A 63 25.72 1.97 12.81
CA TYR A 63 24.55 2.81 12.58
C TYR A 63 23.89 2.32 11.30
N VAL A 64 22.57 2.26 11.29
CA VAL A 64 21.81 1.96 10.09
C VAL A 64 20.80 3.07 9.88
N VAL A 65 20.73 3.54 8.64
CA VAL A 65 19.78 4.55 8.20
C VAL A 65 18.67 3.84 7.45
N LEU A 66 17.44 4.03 7.89
CA LEU A 66 16.25 3.59 7.18
C LEU A 66 15.75 4.77 6.34
N ASP A 67 16.20 4.82 5.09
CA ASP A 67 15.66 5.76 4.10
C ASP A 67 14.54 5.09 3.32
N PHE A 68 13.33 5.59 3.49
CA PHE A 68 12.14 5.08 2.81
C PHE A 68 11.87 5.77 1.46
N GLY A 69 12.66 6.80 1.10
CA GLY A 69 12.48 7.59 -0.12
C GLY A 69 11.21 8.44 -0.18
N MET A 70 10.39 8.38 0.87
CA MET A 70 9.14 9.12 1.04
C MET A 70 8.76 9.20 2.51
N GLU A 71 7.81 10.08 2.83
CA GLU A 71 7.23 10.15 4.18
C GLU A 71 6.48 8.84 4.50
N VAL A 72 6.84 8.22 5.62
CA VAL A 72 6.20 7.00 6.13
C VAL A 72 5.78 7.17 7.57
N MET A 73 4.61 6.63 7.93
CA MET A 73 4.20 6.50 9.32
C MET A 73 4.73 5.17 9.86
N LEU A 74 5.77 5.25 10.69
CA LEU A 74 6.32 4.08 11.37
C LEU A 74 5.49 3.78 12.62
N THR A 75 4.84 2.62 12.65
CA THR A 75 3.96 2.23 13.77
C THR A 75 4.72 1.45 14.83
N ASP A 76 5.52 0.47 14.39
CA ASP A 76 6.15 -0.50 15.27
C ASP A 76 7.55 -0.83 14.75
N ILE A 77 8.50 -1.01 15.68
CA ILE A 77 9.83 -1.57 15.40
C ILE A 77 10.06 -2.74 16.36
N LEU A 78 10.30 -3.91 15.80
CA LEU A 78 10.62 -5.12 16.57
C LEU A 78 12.13 -5.35 16.51
N ILE A 79 12.80 -5.21 17.66
CA ILE A 79 14.23 -5.47 17.79
C ILE A 79 14.38 -6.71 18.68
N PRO A 80 14.85 -7.84 18.13
CA PRO A 80 15.10 -9.04 18.93
C PRO A 80 16.09 -8.73 20.05
N ALA A 81 15.83 -9.27 21.25
CA ALA A 81 16.78 -9.20 22.34
C ALA A 81 18.13 -9.80 21.91
N CYS A 82 19.21 -9.09 22.22
CA CYS A 82 20.57 -9.46 21.82
C CYS A 82 21.54 -9.04 22.93
N SER A 83 22.04 -10.03 23.66
CA SER A 83 23.00 -9.82 24.76
C SER A 83 24.34 -9.24 24.33
N ASP A 84 24.64 -9.30 23.03
CA ASP A 84 25.89 -8.78 22.46
C ASP A 84 25.85 -7.25 22.27
N PHE A 85 24.68 -6.62 22.46
CA PHE A 85 24.53 -5.17 22.34
C PHE A 85 24.60 -4.51 23.71
N ALA A 86 25.64 -3.70 23.94
CA ALA A 86 25.75 -2.89 25.14
C ALA A 86 24.74 -1.72 25.15
N MET A 87 24.42 -1.18 23.97
CA MET A 87 23.54 -0.03 23.83
C MET A 87 22.85 -0.04 22.47
N LEU A 88 21.56 0.31 22.46
CA LEU A 88 20.80 0.65 21.28
C LEU A 88 20.28 2.07 21.43
N GLY A 89 20.36 2.83 20.33
CA GLY A 89 19.69 4.11 20.23
C GLY A 89 18.98 4.23 18.89
N ILE A 90 17.84 4.91 18.89
CA ILE A 90 17.06 5.23 17.70
C ILE A 90 16.98 6.75 17.62
N ASP A 91 17.38 7.26 16.47
CA ASP A 91 17.37 8.68 16.15
C ASP A 91 16.37 8.93 15.02
N ILE A 92 15.62 10.03 15.12
CA ILE A 92 14.83 10.57 14.01
C ILE A 92 15.57 11.79 13.49
N CYS A 93 16.05 11.72 12.25
CA CYS A 93 16.80 12.80 11.61
C CYS A 93 15.89 13.58 10.65
N SER A 94 15.88 14.91 10.78
CA SER A 94 15.23 15.76 9.79
C SER A 94 16.15 16.01 8.61
N LYS A 95 15.76 15.54 7.41
CA LYS A 95 16.50 15.66 6.14
C LYS A 95 17.87 14.97 6.15
N ASP A 96 18.52 14.98 4.97
CA ASP A 96 19.76 14.27 4.65
C ASP A 96 20.99 14.69 5.48
N ASP A 97 20.85 15.70 6.34
CA ASP A 97 21.94 16.17 7.19
C ASP A 97 21.72 15.60 8.59
N PHE A 98 22.41 14.49 8.91
CA PHE A 98 22.40 13.80 10.21
C PHE A 98 22.84 14.67 11.41
N LEU A 99 22.95 15.98 11.20
CA LEU A 99 23.31 16.99 12.18
C LEU A 99 22.14 17.36 13.10
N ASP A 100 20.89 17.18 12.65
CA ASP A 100 19.69 17.50 13.42
C ASP A 100 18.83 16.24 13.64
N CYS A 101 19.41 15.33 14.42
CA CYS A 101 18.78 14.07 14.79
C CYS A 101 18.36 14.06 16.26
N ASP A 102 17.08 13.78 16.50
CA ASP A 102 16.53 13.63 17.84
C ASP A 102 16.56 12.16 18.27
N ARG A 103 17.25 11.87 19.37
CA ARG A 103 17.26 10.55 20.01
C ARG A 103 15.91 10.30 20.67
N VAL A 104 15.09 9.44 20.05
CA VAL A 104 13.77 9.07 20.57
C VAL A 104 13.81 7.86 21.50
N VAL A 105 14.80 6.97 21.33
CA VAL A 105 15.00 5.79 22.19
C VAL A 105 16.47 5.67 22.51
N ALA A 106 16.79 5.44 23.78
CA ALA A 106 18.12 5.04 24.23
C ALA A 106 17.97 3.97 25.31
N VAL A 107 18.52 2.79 25.06
CA VAL A 107 18.45 1.64 25.98
C VAL A 107 19.85 1.05 26.12
N THR A 108 20.24 0.81 27.37
CA THR A 108 21.40 -0.01 27.73
C THR A 108 20.87 -1.38 28.14
N ASP A 109 21.58 -2.45 27.77
CA ASP A 109 21.22 -3.84 28.12
C ASP A 109 19.88 -4.31 27.53
N ILE A 110 19.93 -4.87 26.31
CA ILE A 110 18.77 -5.30 25.52
C ILE A 110 18.59 -6.82 25.61
N ASN A 111 18.55 -7.35 26.83
CA ASN A 111 18.74 -8.76 27.11
C ASN A 111 17.44 -9.58 27.27
N THR A 112 16.27 -8.96 27.50
CA THR A 112 14.99 -9.70 27.60
C THR A 112 13.79 -8.83 27.27
#